data_AF-A0A850GE01-F1
#
_entry.id   AF-A0A850GE01-F1
#
_cell.length_a   1.000
_cell.length_b   1.000
_cell.length_c   1.000
_cell.angle_alpha   90.00
_cell.angle_beta   90.00
_cell.angle_gamma   90.00
#
_symmetry.space_group_name_H-M   'P 1'
#
loop_
_entity.id
_entity.type
_entity.pdbx_description
1 polymer ?
#
loop_
_entity_poly.entity_id
_entity_poly.type
_entity_poly.pdbx_seq_one_letter_code
_entity_poly.pdbx_strand_id
1 'polypeptide(L)'
;MSWLNRILLALFITAAIAFLPSYEHLGAEDLARVRAERDALVEGNQTLAREIRLLEAEIEALHVDPEDPRSNERVDRELARIAREDLNMIMPGELVFEVHRVDDAAGAQR
;
A
#
# COMPACT_ATOMS: atom_id res chain seq x y z
N MET A 1 7.54 56.91 43.28
CA MET A 1 6.28 56.16 43.14
C MET A 1 6.21 55.27 41.89
N SER A 2 7.00 55.47 40.81
CA SER A 2 6.93 54.62 39.59
C SER A 2 7.78 53.35 39.63
N TRP A 3 8.86 53.33 40.43
CA TRP A 3 9.80 52.20 40.45
C TRP A 3 9.23 50.96 41.15
N LEU A 4 8.51 51.15 42.27
CA LEU A 4 7.84 50.05 42.97
C LEU A 4 6.74 49.42 42.12
N ASN A 5 5.97 50.23 41.40
CA ASN A 5 4.93 49.74 40.50
C ASN A 5 5.52 48.95 39.32
N ARG A 6 6.71 49.34 38.84
CA ARG A 6 7.44 48.60 37.79
C ARG A 6 7.95 47.24 38.28
N ILE A 7 8.42 47.14 39.52
CA ILE A 7 8.86 45.86 40.11
C ILE A 7 7.66 44.92 40.28
N LEU A 8 6.55 45.43 40.82
CA LEU A 8 5.33 44.64 40.98
C LEU A 8 4.78 44.16 39.64
N LEU A 9 4.79 45.02 38.61
CA LEU A 9 4.39 44.65 37.26
C LEU A 9 5.33 43.58 36.67
N ALA A 10 6.64 43.74 36.82
CA ALA A 10 7.61 42.77 36.32
C ALA A 10 7.45 41.41 37.01
N LEU A 11 7.21 41.40 38.33
CA LEU A 11 6.99 40.19 39.11
C LEU A 11 5.67 39.53 38.73
N PHE A 12 4.62 40.31 38.47
CA PHE A 12 3.34 39.82 37.98
C PHE A 12 3.45 39.21 36.58
N ILE A 13 4.14 39.87 35.65
CA ILE A 13 4.38 39.34 34.30
C ILE A 13 5.20 38.06 34.35
N THR A 14 6.25 38.03 35.18
CA THR A 14 7.09 36.84 35.36
C THR A 14 6.29 35.69 35.96
N ALA A 15 5.46 35.96 36.98
CA ALA A 15 4.56 34.96 37.56
C ALA A 15 3.52 34.48 36.55
N ALA A 16 2.94 35.38 35.75
CA ALA A 16 1.98 35.03 34.71
C ALA A 16 2.58 34.16 33.60
N ILE A 17 3.84 34.39 33.23
CA ILE A 17 4.57 33.57 32.25
C ILE A 17 4.98 32.23 32.89
N ALA A 18 5.43 32.22 34.15
CA ALA A 18 5.87 31.01 34.84
C ALA A 18 4.71 30.07 35.20
N PHE A 19 3.51 30.61 35.46
CA PHE A 19 2.28 29.85 35.69
C PHE A 19 1.48 29.58 34.41
N LEU A 20 1.94 30.04 33.25
CA LEU A 20 1.32 29.65 31.99
C LEU A 20 1.63 28.16 31.78
N PRO A 21 0.64 27.25 31.82
CA PRO A 21 0.89 25.86 31.52
C PRO A 21 1.40 25.84 30.09
N SER A 22 2.63 25.38 29.95
CA SER A 22 3.38 25.41 28.72
C SER A 22 2.57 24.76 27.61
N TYR A 23 2.66 25.30 26.39
CA TYR A 23 2.07 24.77 25.15
C TYR A 23 2.48 23.30 24.81
N GLU A 24 3.18 22.60 25.71
CA GLU A 24 3.61 21.21 25.57
C GLU A 24 2.43 20.24 25.37
N HIS A 25 1.25 20.53 25.93
CA HIS A 25 0.09 19.64 25.79
C HIS A 25 -0.50 19.61 24.37
N LEU A 26 -0.38 20.71 23.61
CA LEU A 26 -0.95 20.78 22.25
C LEU A 26 -0.10 20.03 21.21
N GLY A 27 1.21 19.90 21.44
CA GLY A 27 2.12 19.18 20.54
C GLY A 27 2.31 17.70 20.89
N ALA A 28 2.31 17.35 22.18
CA ALA A 28 2.60 15.99 22.62
C ALA A 28 1.50 14.99 22.25
N GLU A 29 0.23 15.39 22.35
CA GLU A 29 -0.91 14.53 22.02
C GLU A 29 -1.02 14.29 20.51
N ASP A 30 -0.75 15.33 19.70
CA ASP A 30 -0.76 15.21 18.24
C ASP A 30 0.41 14.35 17.74
N LEU A 31 1.61 14.49 18.32
CA LEU A 31 2.75 13.63 18.00
C LEU A 31 2.53 12.17 18.42
N ALA A 32 1.87 11.92 19.54
CA ALA A 32 1.52 10.56 19.97
C ALA A 32 0.52 9.91 19.00
N ARG A 33 -0.50 10.65 18.56
CA ARG A 33 -1.47 10.20 17.56
C ARG A 33 -0.79 9.88 16.23
N VAL A 34 0.01 10.79 15.70
CA VAL A 34 0.71 10.59 14.42
C VAL A 34 1.67 9.40 14.48
N ARG A 35 2.34 9.18 15.63
CA ARG A 35 3.18 7.99 15.82
C ARG A 35 2.36 6.70 15.79
N ALA A 36 1.22 6.67 16.48
CA ALA A 36 0.33 5.51 16.49
C ALA A 36 -0.23 5.21 15.09
N GLU A 37 -0.63 6.24 14.34
CA GLU A 37 -1.08 6.10 12.95
C GLU A 37 0.04 5.56 12.05
N ARG A 38 1.26 6.08 12.20
CA ARG A 38 2.44 5.59 11.46
C ARG A 38 2.73 4.13 11.79
N ASP A 39 2.68 3.75 13.07
CA ASP A 39 2.92 2.37 13.49
C ASP A 39 1.85 1.41 12.92
N ALA A 40 0.57 1.80 12.95
CA ALA A 40 -0.52 1.03 12.35
C ALA A 40 -0.36 0.88 10.82
N LEU A 41 0.06 1.95 10.13
CA LEU A 41 0.33 1.90 8.68
C LEU A 41 1.51 0.99 8.34
N VAL A 42 2.58 1.02 9.14
CA VAL A 42 3.74 0.14 8.96
C VAL A 42 3.33 -1.33 9.16
N GLU A 43 2.54 -1.63 10.19
CA GLU A 43 2.03 -2.98 10.43
C GLU A 43 1.11 -3.47 9.30
N GLY A 44 0.20 -2.61 8.84
CA GLY A 44 -0.67 -2.90 7.71
C GLY A 44 0.12 -3.16 6.41
N ASN A 45 1.13 -2.34 6.12
CA ASN A 45 1.98 -2.52 4.96
C ASN A 45 2.75 -3.84 5.00
N GLN A 46 3.30 -4.20 6.17
CA GLN A 46 3.97 -5.49 6.35
C GLN A 46 3.03 -6.68 6.17
N THR A 47 1.78 -6.56 6.58
CA THR A 47 0.75 -7.59 6.37
C THR A 47 0.43 -7.75 4.89
N LEU A 48 0.14 -6.65 4.20
CA LEU A 48 -0.12 -6.67 2.75
C LEU A 48 1.08 -7.22 1.97
N ALA A 49 2.31 -6.83 2.32
CA ALA A 49 3.50 -7.35 1.67
C ALA A 49 3.69 -8.87 1.88
N ARG A 50 3.21 -9.43 3.00
CA ARG A 50 3.20 -10.89 3.20
C ARG A 50 2.12 -11.56 2.37
N GLU A 51 0.92 -10.98 2.31
CA GLU A 51 -0.18 -11.51 1.50
C GLU A 51 0.15 -11.50 0.01
N ILE A 52 0.73 -10.41 -0.50
CA ILE A 52 1.20 -10.31 -1.88
C ILE A 52 2.20 -11.42 -2.18
N ARG A 53 3.22 -11.62 -1.33
CA ARG A 53 4.20 -12.70 -1.53
C ARG A 53 3.58 -14.10 -1.50
N LEU A 54 2.57 -14.30 -0.66
CA LEU A 54 1.86 -15.58 -0.59
C LEU A 54 1.06 -15.82 -1.88
N LEU A 55 0.36 -14.79 -2.35
CA LEU A 55 -0.39 -14.85 -3.62
C LEU A 55 0.53 -15.01 -4.81
N GLU A 56 1.67 -14.31 -4.85
CA GLU A 56 2.69 -14.49 -5.89
C GLU A 56 3.22 -15.91 -5.90
N ALA A 57 3.52 -16.49 -4.74
CA ALA A 57 3.96 -17.88 -4.64
C ALA A 57 2.86 -18.88 -5.04
N GLU A 58 1.59 -18.58 -4.72
CA GLU A 58 0.45 -19.40 -5.14
C GLU A 58 0.23 -19.32 -6.65
N ILE A 59 0.33 -18.12 -7.23
CA ILE A 59 0.28 -17.91 -8.67
C ILE A 59 1.45 -18.62 -9.33
N GLU A 60 2.68 -18.50 -8.82
CA GLU A 60 3.86 -19.18 -9.34
C GLU A 60 3.71 -20.70 -9.27
N ALA A 61 3.14 -21.24 -8.19
CA ALA A 61 2.84 -22.67 -8.08
C ALA A 61 1.75 -23.13 -9.06
N LEU A 62 0.82 -22.24 -9.43
CA LEU A 62 -0.23 -22.52 -10.41
C LEU A 62 0.24 -22.30 -11.85
N HIS A 63 1.21 -21.40 -12.06
CA HIS A 63 1.81 -21.12 -13.34
C HIS A 63 2.75 -22.27 -13.68
N VAL A 64 2.25 -23.18 -14.52
CA VAL A 64 3.06 -24.30 -15.00
C VAL A 64 4.21 -23.75 -15.85
N ASP A 65 5.37 -24.38 -15.71
CA ASP A 65 6.66 -23.98 -16.28
C ASP A 65 6.52 -23.48 -17.74
N PRO A 66 6.75 -22.17 -18.00
CA PRO A 66 6.60 -21.60 -19.34
C PRO A 66 7.64 -22.13 -20.34
N GLU A 67 8.72 -22.78 -19.88
CA GLU A 67 9.71 -23.42 -20.74
C GLU A 67 9.37 -24.88 -21.12
N ASP A 68 8.33 -25.49 -20.53
CA ASP A 68 7.82 -26.78 -20.98
C ASP A 68 6.66 -26.57 -21.99
N PRO A 69 6.89 -26.64 -23.31
CA PRO A 69 5.84 -26.42 -24.31
C PRO A 69 4.65 -27.39 -24.19
N ARG A 70 4.80 -28.51 -23.47
CA ARG A 70 3.70 -29.47 -23.24
C ARG A 70 2.75 -29.07 -22.11
N SER A 71 3.17 -28.16 -21.23
CA SER A 71 2.35 -27.67 -20.12
C SER A 71 1.31 -26.65 -20.62
N ASN A 72 1.75 -25.72 -21.46
CA ASN A 72 0.92 -24.66 -22.03
C ASN A 72 -0.21 -25.24 -22.90
N GLU A 73 0.09 -26.17 -23.82
CA GLU A 73 -0.94 -26.80 -24.67
C GLU A 73 -2.09 -27.47 -23.89
N ARG A 74 -1.81 -27.94 -22.67
CA ARG A 74 -2.80 -28.58 -21.79
C ARG A 74 -3.65 -27.53 -21.07
N VAL A 75 -3.03 -26.50 -20.52
CA VAL A 75 -3.72 -25.38 -19.86
C VAL A 75 -4.58 -24.64 -20.88
N ASP A 76 -4.08 -24.39 -22.08
CA ASP A 76 -4.79 -23.69 -23.16
C ASP A 76 -6.02 -24.45 -23.62
N ARG A 77 -5.93 -25.78 -23.70
CA ARG A 77 -7.06 -26.64 -24.04
C ARG A 77 -8.15 -26.62 -22.95
N GLU A 78 -7.74 -26.60 -21.69
CA GLU A 78 -8.65 -26.50 -20.55
C GLU A 78 -9.30 -25.11 -20.48
N LEU A 79 -8.54 -24.03 -20.70
CA LEU A 79 -9.06 -22.65 -20.79
C LEU A 79 -10.04 -22.50 -21.96
N ALA A 80 -9.71 -23.05 -23.13
CA ALA A 80 -10.60 -23.07 -24.28
C ALA A 80 -11.87 -23.88 -24.02
N ARG A 81 -11.79 -24.96 -23.25
CA ARG A 81 -12.96 -25.72 -22.81
C ARG A 81 -13.83 -24.90 -21.86
N ILE A 82 -13.26 -24.29 -20.82
CA ILE A 82 -13.99 -23.45 -19.84
C ILE A 82 -14.67 -22.27 -20.55
N ALA A 83 -13.98 -21.60 -21.47
CA ALA A 83 -14.54 -20.49 -22.24
C ALA A 83 -15.74 -20.90 -23.11
N ARG A 84 -15.71 -22.12 -23.67
CA ARG A 84 -16.77 -22.64 -24.54
C ARG A 84 -17.93 -23.28 -23.76
N GLU A 85 -17.64 -24.14 -22.79
CA GLU A 85 -18.64 -24.95 -22.08
C GLU A 85 -19.27 -24.19 -20.90
N ASP A 86 -18.46 -23.51 -20.10
CA ASP A 86 -18.93 -22.92 -18.84
C ASP A 86 -19.31 -21.44 -18.98
N LEU A 87 -18.57 -20.69 -19.79
CA LEU A 87 -18.77 -19.24 -19.96
C LEU A 87 -19.60 -18.87 -21.20
N ASN A 88 -19.85 -19.84 -22.10
CA ASN A 88 -20.59 -19.65 -23.36
C ASN A 88 -20.11 -18.43 -24.17
N MET A 89 -18.81 -18.13 -24.09
CA MET A 89 -18.20 -16.95 -24.72
C MET A 89 -17.84 -17.17 -26.19
N ILE A 90 -17.90 -18.41 -26.67
CA ILE A 90 -17.53 -18.81 -28.04
C ILE A 90 -18.63 -19.71 -28.61
N MET A 91 -19.29 -19.24 -29.67
CA MET A 91 -20.33 -19.99 -30.37
C MET A 91 -19.75 -21.04 -31.34
N PRO A 92 -20.50 -22.11 -31.69
CA PRO A 92 -20.06 -23.07 -32.69
C PRO A 92 -19.81 -22.40 -34.05
N GLY A 93 -18.57 -22.48 -34.55
CA GLY A 93 -18.16 -21.89 -35.84
C GLY A 93 -17.37 -20.58 -35.73
N GLU A 94 -17.18 -20.04 -34.53
CA GLU A 94 -16.32 -18.87 -34.31
C GLU A 94 -14.83 -19.26 -34.22
N LEU A 95 -13.98 -18.39 -34.76
CA LEU A 95 -12.53 -18.57 -34.82
C LEU A 95 -11.86 -17.67 -33.78
N VAL A 96 -11.15 -18.26 -32.84
CA VAL A 96 -10.48 -17.55 -31.74
C VAL A 96 -8.98 -17.51 -32.00
N PHE A 97 -8.40 -16.33 -31.85
CA PHE A 97 -6.96 -16.11 -31.95
C PHE A 97 -6.42 -15.74 -30.57
N GLU A 98 -5.34 -16.41 -30.18
CA GLU A 98 -4.54 -15.97 -29.04
C GLU A 98 -3.61 -14.83 -29.48
N VAL A 99 -3.65 -13.72 -28.75
CA VAL A 99 -2.78 -12.57 -29.01
C VAL A 99 -1.71 -12.54 -27.93
N HIS A 100 -0.53 -13.06 -28.25
CA HIS A 100 0.64 -12.86 -27.40
C HIS A 100 1.12 -11.42 -27.56
N ARG A 101 1.07 -10.65 -26.46
CA ARG A 101 1.74 -9.36 -26.40
C ARG A 101 3.22 -9.63 -26.17
N VAL A 102 4.07 -9.20 -27.10
CA VAL A 102 5.51 -9.19 -26.87
C VAL A 102 5.74 -8.13 -25.79
N ASP A 103 6.14 -8.54 -24.59
CA ASP A 103 6.42 -7.62 -23.50
C ASP A 103 7.51 -6.62 -23.92
N ASP A 104 7.23 -5.33 -23.74
CA ASP A 104 8.10 -4.22 -24.07
C ASP A 104 9.37 -4.23 -23.19
N ALA A 105 10.33 -5.09 -23.52
CA ALA A 105 11.72 -5.02 -23.06
C ALA A 105 12.48 -3.86 -23.73
N ALA A 106 11.81 -2.74 -24.00
CA ALA A 106 12.35 -1.54 -24.64
C ALA A 106 12.21 -0.27 -23.76
N GLY A 107 11.99 -0.43 -22.45
CA GLY A 107 11.72 0.67 -21.52
C GLY A 107 12.81 1.02 -20.49
N ALA A 108 13.98 0.36 -20.50
CA ALA A 108 15.00 0.54 -19.44
C ALA A 108 16.41 0.92 -19.92
N GLN A 109 16.52 1.59 -21.08
CA GLN A 109 17.74 2.30 -21.48
C GLN A 109 17.37 3.65 -22.10
N ARG A 110 17.11 4.65 -21.25
CA ARG A 110 17.36 6.07 -21.52
C ARG A 110 17.20 6.91 -20.27
#